data_AF-A0A9P6DXH0-F1
#
_entry.id   AF-A0A9P6DXH0-F1
#
_cell.length_a   1.000
_cell.length_b   1.000
_cell.length_c   1.000
_cell.angle_alpha   90.00
_cell.angle_beta   90.00
_cell.angle_gamma   90.00
#
_symmetry.space_group_name_H-M   'P 1'
#
loop_
_entity.id
_entity.type
_entity.pdbx_description
1 polymer ?
#
loop_
_entity_poly.entity_id
_entity_poly.type
_entity_poly.pdbx_seq_one_letter_code
_entity_poly.pdbx_strand_id
1 'polypeptide(L)'
;MPTLPPAMRPLLFPGPTVLRRHPRLASPLNFVPSASYASRRGKDTQIDPRLTPLRKAFNPFYRKYRQNLQLTLHRAIPSAEAHETIQRAWQLHERHAREKRLAELSRMHARMKDAVEELAKVDERLFHWATVPRDPRRLIQPEAEALRGIRGSARKALEARIEGLFPRELRLPTDSPSLNGWNEEWKSPQH
;
A
#
# COMPACT_ATOMS: atom_id res chain seq x y z
N MET A 1 8.66 43.33 -29.33
CA MET A 1 7.98 42.23 -30.07
C MET A 1 7.67 41.11 -29.09
N PRO A 2 6.49 41.07 -28.45
CA PRO A 2 6.15 40.04 -27.48
C PRO A 2 5.75 38.74 -28.19
N THR A 3 6.47 37.66 -27.89
CA THR A 3 6.22 36.30 -28.37
C THR A 3 5.00 35.71 -27.68
N LEU A 4 3.96 35.39 -28.45
CA LEU A 4 2.76 34.69 -28.00
C LEU A 4 3.11 33.25 -27.55
N PRO A 5 2.49 32.72 -26.46
CA PRO A 5 2.63 31.32 -26.09
C PRO A 5 1.88 30.40 -27.07
N PRO A 6 2.37 29.15 -27.28
CA PRO A 6 1.73 28.21 -28.19
C PRO A 6 0.35 27.78 -27.67
N ALA A 7 -0.63 27.85 -28.56
CA ALA A 7 -2.02 27.47 -28.31
C ALA A 7 -2.12 26.05 -27.73
N MET A 8 -2.72 25.93 -26.55
CA MET A 8 -3.14 24.66 -25.99
C MET A 8 -4.10 23.97 -26.95
N ARG A 9 -3.74 22.76 -27.39
CA ARG A 9 -4.61 21.89 -28.17
C ARG A 9 -5.91 21.68 -27.39
N PRO A 10 -7.10 21.86 -28.00
CA PRO A 10 -8.34 21.45 -27.36
C PRO A 10 -8.31 19.93 -27.21
N LEU A 11 -8.32 19.47 -25.95
CA LEU A 11 -8.63 18.08 -25.66
C LEU A 11 -10.06 17.85 -26.15
N LEU A 12 -10.20 17.11 -27.25
CA LEU A 12 -11.48 16.58 -27.69
C LEU A 12 -12.12 15.88 -26.48
N PHE A 13 -13.21 16.43 -25.99
CA PHE A 13 -14.12 15.75 -25.10
C PHE A 13 -14.67 14.52 -25.86
N PRO A 14 -14.46 13.28 -25.40
CA PRO A 14 -15.36 12.22 -25.80
C PRO A 14 -16.72 12.60 -25.22
N GLY A 15 -17.74 12.68 -26.09
CA GLY A 15 -19.12 12.98 -25.71
C GLY A 15 -19.68 12.01 -24.66
N PRO A 16 -20.90 12.24 -24.17
CA PRO A 16 -21.51 11.36 -23.17
C PRO A 16 -21.61 9.96 -23.75
N THR A 17 -20.72 9.08 -23.31
CA THR A 17 -20.78 7.66 -23.60
C THR A 17 -22.11 7.19 -23.05
N VAL A 18 -23.09 7.00 -23.94
CA VAL A 18 -24.26 6.16 -23.70
C VAL A 18 -23.73 4.95 -22.93
N LEU A 19 -24.29 4.70 -21.75
CA LEU A 19 -23.96 3.56 -20.90
C LEU A 19 -24.12 2.29 -21.75
N ARG A 20 -23.04 1.92 -22.42
CA ARG A 20 -22.86 0.63 -23.05
C ARG A 20 -22.92 -0.30 -21.86
N ARG A 21 -24.08 -0.91 -21.65
CA ARG A 21 -24.25 -2.03 -20.73
C ARG A 21 -23.11 -2.96 -21.08
N HIS A 22 -22.08 -2.98 -20.23
CA HIS A 22 -21.07 -4.00 -20.32
C HIS A 22 -21.88 -5.30 -20.30
N PRO A 23 -21.72 -6.21 -21.28
CA PRO A 23 -22.15 -7.56 -21.03
C PRO A 23 -21.49 -7.90 -19.70
N ARG A 24 -22.29 -8.27 -18.70
CA ARG A 24 -21.75 -8.81 -17.47
C ARG A 24 -20.72 -9.82 -17.93
N LEU A 25 -19.44 -9.51 -17.72
CA LEU A 25 -18.46 -10.55 -17.61
C LEU A 25 -18.93 -11.28 -16.37
N ALA A 26 -19.84 -12.23 -16.58
CA ALA A 26 -19.82 -13.48 -15.88
C ALA A 26 -18.44 -14.06 -16.21
N SER A 27 -17.39 -13.49 -15.61
CA SER A 27 -16.33 -14.29 -15.10
C SER A 27 -17.05 -15.16 -14.08
N PRO A 28 -17.31 -16.46 -14.33
CA PRO A 28 -17.17 -17.34 -13.20
C PRO A 28 -15.81 -16.94 -12.62
N LEU A 29 -15.78 -16.59 -11.34
CA LEU A 29 -14.55 -16.82 -10.60
C LEU A 29 -14.26 -18.28 -10.89
N ASN A 30 -13.41 -18.53 -11.88
CA ASN A 30 -12.75 -19.80 -12.09
C ASN A 30 -11.92 -19.91 -10.83
N PHE A 31 -12.58 -20.41 -9.78
CA PHE A 31 -11.96 -20.99 -8.63
C PHE A 31 -11.15 -22.12 -9.21
N VAL A 32 -9.93 -21.82 -9.64
CA VAL A 32 -8.91 -22.83 -9.86
C VAL A 32 -8.76 -23.42 -8.47
N PRO A 33 -9.24 -24.66 -8.23
CA PRO A 33 -8.98 -25.28 -6.96
C PRO A 33 -7.46 -25.34 -6.86
N SER A 34 -6.90 -24.58 -5.93
CA SER A 34 -5.50 -24.68 -5.57
C SER A 34 -5.19 -26.16 -5.44
N ALA A 35 -4.26 -26.65 -6.25
CA ALA A 35 -3.86 -28.06 -6.28
C ALA A 35 -3.81 -28.59 -4.85
N SER A 36 -4.77 -29.43 -4.49
CA SER A 36 -4.89 -29.95 -3.14
C SER A 36 -3.75 -30.94 -2.94
N TYR A 37 -2.62 -30.48 -2.41
CA TYR A 37 -1.52 -31.33 -1.93
C TYR A 37 -1.90 -32.13 -0.66
N ALA A 38 -3.19 -32.40 -0.45
CA ALA A 38 -3.72 -33.08 0.72
C ALA A 38 -4.72 -34.16 0.31
N SER A 39 -4.25 -35.15 -0.47
CA SER A 39 -4.90 -36.46 -0.47
C SER A 39 -3.86 -37.58 -0.45
N ARG A 40 -3.07 -37.65 0.63
CA ARG A 40 -2.62 -38.97 1.09
C ARG A 40 -3.85 -39.63 1.71
N ARG A 41 -4.54 -40.45 0.92
CA ARG A 41 -5.59 -41.36 1.38
C ARG A 41 -4.95 -42.37 2.31
N GLY A 42 -4.90 -42.04 3.60
CA GLY A 42 -4.77 -43.00 4.70
C GLY A 42 -6.13 -43.09 5.38
N LYS A 43 -6.55 -44.32 5.71
CA LYS A 43 -7.74 -44.65 6.52
C LYS A 43 -7.93 -43.65 7.65
N ASP A 44 -9.04 -42.91 7.63
CA ASP A 44 -9.74 -42.35 8.80
C ASP A 44 -11.04 -41.68 8.30
N THR A 45 -12.13 -42.44 8.26
CA THR A 45 -13.49 -41.93 7.98
C THR A 45 -14.11 -41.30 9.23
N GLN A 46 -13.32 -40.54 9.98
CA GLN A 46 -13.76 -39.76 11.13
C GLN A 46 -13.20 -38.35 10.98
N ILE A 47 -13.98 -37.47 10.35
CA ILE A 47 -13.67 -36.04 10.32
C ILE A 47 -13.70 -35.56 11.76
N ASP A 48 -12.56 -35.12 12.31
CA ASP A 48 -12.47 -34.61 13.68
C ASP A 48 -13.59 -33.57 13.91
N PRO A 49 -14.49 -33.80 14.89
CA PRO A 49 -15.61 -32.91 15.14
C PRO A 49 -15.17 -31.47 15.43
N ARG A 50 -13.93 -31.25 15.92
CA ARG A 50 -13.36 -29.91 16.16
C ARG A 50 -13.01 -29.15 14.88
N LEU A 51 -12.75 -29.85 13.78
CA LEU A 51 -12.48 -29.24 12.48
C LEU A 51 -13.77 -28.82 11.75
N THR A 52 -14.94 -29.29 12.20
CA THR A 52 -16.22 -28.97 11.56
C THR A 52 -16.67 -27.51 11.77
N PRO A 53 -16.57 -26.90 12.98
CA PRO A 53 -16.83 -25.47 13.16
C PRO A 53 -15.84 -24.60 12.40
N LEU A 54 -14.56 -25.00 12.36
CA LEU A 54 -13.52 -24.27 11.62
C LEU A 54 -13.82 -24.31 10.11
N ARG A 55 -14.12 -25.49 9.54
CA ARG A 55 -14.54 -25.61 8.14
C ARG A 55 -15.79 -24.78 7.84
N LYS A 56 -16.77 -24.77 8.74
CA LYS A 56 -17.99 -23.96 8.62
C LYS A 56 -17.73 -22.46 8.76
N ALA A 57 -16.74 -22.06 9.55
CA ALA A 57 -16.36 -20.67 9.75
C ALA A 57 -15.56 -20.12 8.56
N PHE A 58 -14.61 -20.87 8.02
CA PHE A 58 -13.72 -20.42 6.95
C PHE A 58 -14.29 -20.59 5.54
N ASN A 59 -15.20 -21.55 5.33
CA ASN A 59 -15.75 -21.77 4.01
C ASN A 59 -16.94 -20.83 3.74
N PRO A 60 -16.82 -19.89 2.79
CA PRO A 60 -17.88 -18.94 2.46
C PRO A 60 -19.14 -19.61 1.91
N PHE A 61 -19.05 -20.87 1.43
CA PHE A 61 -20.17 -21.63 0.91
C PHE A 61 -21.02 -22.33 1.99
N TYR A 62 -20.49 -22.55 3.20
CA TYR A 62 -21.23 -23.17 4.32
C TYR A 62 -21.83 -22.15 5.30
N ARG A 63 -21.40 -20.89 5.24
CA ARG A 63 -22.19 -19.79 5.81
C ARG A 63 -23.38 -19.59 4.88
N LYS A 64 -24.57 -20.06 5.29
CA LYS A 64 -25.82 -19.50 4.74
C LYS A 64 -25.62 -17.98 4.77
N TYR A 65 -25.49 -17.39 3.58
CA TYR A 65 -25.26 -15.96 3.35
C TYR A 65 -26.00 -15.18 4.42
N ARG A 66 -25.35 -14.21 5.10
CA ARG A 66 -25.96 -13.39 6.17
C ARG A 66 -27.45 -13.24 5.87
N GLN A 67 -28.32 -13.92 6.63
CA GLN A 67 -29.71 -14.14 6.21
C GLN A 67 -30.44 -12.81 5.95
N ASN A 68 -29.94 -11.76 6.60
CA ASN A 68 -30.45 -10.39 6.51
C ASN A 68 -29.60 -9.49 5.60
N LEU A 69 -28.74 -10.00 4.73
CA LEU A 69 -27.89 -9.18 3.85
C LEU A 69 -28.74 -8.27 2.96
N GLN A 70 -29.78 -8.82 2.34
CA GLN A 70 -30.70 -8.04 1.51
C GLN A 70 -31.41 -6.97 2.33
N LEU A 71 -31.94 -7.33 3.51
CA LEU A 71 -32.56 -6.37 4.44
C LEU A 71 -31.58 -5.28 4.90
N THR A 72 -30.30 -5.63 5.11
CA THR A 72 -29.24 -4.71 5.52
C THR A 72 -28.85 -3.77 4.38
N LEU A 73 -28.76 -4.29 3.16
CA LEU A 73 -28.50 -3.50 1.95
C LEU A 73 -29.64 -2.53 1.66
N HIS A 74 -30.90 -2.99 1.74
CA HIS A 74 -32.07 -2.12 1.60
C HIS A 74 -32.12 -1.02 2.68
N ARG A 75 -31.66 -1.29 3.90
CA ARG A 75 -31.58 -0.28 4.97
C ARG A 75 -30.43 0.71 4.77
N ALA A 76 -29.29 0.24 4.26
CA ALA A 76 -28.09 1.06 4.08
C ALA A 76 -28.12 1.88 2.78
N ILE A 77 -28.84 1.41 1.76
CA ILE A 77 -28.95 2.04 0.45
C ILE A 77 -30.39 2.54 0.28
N PRO A 78 -30.63 3.85 0.41
CA PRO A 78 -31.99 4.42 0.31
C PRO A 78 -32.61 4.19 -1.07
N SER A 79 -31.82 4.32 -2.14
CA SER A 79 -32.22 4.08 -3.54
C SER A 79 -31.02 3.69 -4.41
N ALA A 80 -31.28 3.05 -5.56
CA ALA A 80 -30.24 2.70 -6.53
C ALA A 80 -29.54 3.95 -7.09
N GLU A 81 -30.30 5.01 -7.36
CA GLU A 81 -29.77 6.29 -7.84
C GLU A 81 -28.86 6.97 -6.82
N ALA A 82 -29.24 6.94 -5.53
CA ALA A 82 -28.40 7.46 -4.45
C ALA A 82 -27.09 6.68 -4.35
N HIS A 83 -27.13 5.35 -4.47
CA HIS A 83 -25.94 4.52 -4.50
C HIS A 83 -25.02 4.87 -5.67
N GLU A 84 -25.55 4.96 -6.89
CA GLU A 84 -24.76 5.33 -8.06
C GLU A 84 -24.14 6.72 -7.93
N THR A 85 -24.89 7.67 -7.39
CA THR A 85 -24.41 9.04 -7.20
C THR A 85 -23.28 9.08 -6.19
N ILE A 86 -23.45 8.43 -5.03
CA ILE A 86 -22.40 8.31 -4.00
C ILE A 86 -21.17 7.62 -4.57
N GLN A 87 -21.35 6.54 -5.34
CA GLN A 87 -20.24 5.80 -5.93
C GLN A 87 -19.47 6.64 -6.96
N ARG A 88 -20.17 7.35 -7.86
CA ARG A 88 -19.53 8.25 -8.84
C ARG A 88 -18.79 9.39 -8.15
N ALA A 89 -19.41 10.02 -7.15
CA ALA A 89 -18.79 11.08 -6.36
C ALA A 89 -17.53 10.58 -5.63
N TRP A 90 -17.59 9.38 -5.04
CA TRP A 90 -16.45 8.75 -4.38
C TRP A 90 -15.30 8.46 -5.35
N GLN A 91 -15.59 7.88 -6.52
CA GLN A 91 -14.58 7.62 -7.56
C GLN A 91 -13.94 8.93 -8.06
N LEU A 92 -14.73 9.99 -8.24
CA LEU A 92 -14.24 11.31 -8.60
C LEU A 92 -13.32 11.89 -7.50
N HIS A 93 -13.73 11.77 -6.23
CA HIS A 93 -12.92 12.17 -5.09
C HIS A 93 -11.58 11.39 -5.03
N GLU A 94 -11.60 10.07 -5.20
CA GLU A 94 -10.40 9.24 -5.24
C GLU A 94 -9.45 9.65 -6.39
N ARG A 95 -10.02 9.98 -7.55
CA ARG A 95 -9.26 10.51 -8.70
C ARG A 95 -8.57 11.83 -8.33
N HIS A 96 -9.29 12.80 -7.80
CA HIS A 96 -8.71 14.08 -7.38
C HIS A 96 -7.65 13.90 -6.28
N ALA A 97 -7.89 13.01 -5.31
CA ALA A 97 -6.93 12.71 -4.26
C ALA A 97 -5.64 12.10 -4.83
N ARG A 98 -5.75 11.24 -5.86
CA ARG A 98 -4.60 10.68 -6.58
C ARG A 98 -3.86 11.76 -7.37
N GLU A 99 -4.57 12.58 -8.13
CA GLU A 99 -3.98 13.67 -8.91
C GLU A 99 -3.23 14.67 -8.01
N LYS A 100 -3.81 15.04 -6.86
CA LYS A 100 -3.15 15.88 -5.87
C LYS A 100 -1.86 15.25 -5.33
N ARG A 101 -1.88 13.97 -4.97
CA ARG A 101 -0.68 13.25 -4.51
C ARG A 101 0.40 13.20 -5.58
N LEU A 102 0.04 12.93 -6.83
CA LEU A 102 0.97 12.90 -7.95
C LEU A 102 1.56 14.27 -8.25
N ALA A 103 0.75 15.34 -8.20
CA ALA A 103 1.21 16.71 -8.37
C ALA A 103 2.23 17.08 -7.29
N GLU A 104 1.95 16.77 -6.02
CA GLU A 104 2.90 17.01 -4.92
C GLU A 104 4.20 16.21 -5.08
N LEU A 105 4.12 14.91 -5.41
CA LEU A 105 5.30 14.09 -5.68
C LEU A 105 6.12 14.63 -6.85
N SER A 106 5.46 15.08 -7.93
CA SER A 106 6.15 15.67 -9.08
C SER A 106 6.88 16.97 -8.71
N ARG A 107 6.27 17.80 -7.86
CA ARG A 107 6.86 19.04 -7.34
C ARG A 107 8.09 18.75 -6.48
N MET A 108 7.97 17.82 -5.53
CA MET A 108 9.08 17.41 -4.67
C MET A 108 10.24 16.85 -5.49
N HIS A 109 9.93 16.00 -6.47
CA HIS A 109 10.94 15.40 -7.34
C HIS A 109 11.63 16.43 -8.25
N ALA A 110 10.88 17.41 -8.80
CA ALA A 110 11.48 18.50 -9.58
C ALA A 110 12.46 19.31 -8.73
N ARG A 111 12.04 19.72 -7.52
CA ARG A 111 12.93 20.45 -6.59
C ARG A 111 14.16 19.65 -6.17
N MET A 112 13.99 18.35 -5.95
CA MET A 112 15.11 17.46 -5.63
C MET A 112 16.10 17.38 -6.79
N LYS A 113 15.61 17.27 -8.04
CA LYS A 113 16.46 17.28 -9.24
C LYS A 113 17.22 18.58 -9.38
N ASP A 114 16.54 19.72 -9.28
CA ASP A 114 17.16 21.04 -9.35
C ASP A 114 18.31 21.15 -8.32
N ALA A 115 18.07 20.72 -7.08
CA ALA A 115 19.07 20.76 -6.02
C ALA A 115 20.29 19.86 -6.30
N VAL A 116 20.06 18.65 -6.84
CA VAL A 116 21.14 17.72 -7.20
C VAL A 116 21.93 18.23 -8.41
N GLU A 117 21.28 18.88 -9.38
CA GLU A 117 21.95 19.52 -10.51
C GLU A 117 22.82 20.70 -10.07
N GLU A 118 22.35 21.51 -9.11
CA GLU A 118 23.17 22.57 -8.51
C GLU A 118 24.35 21.98 -7.72
N LEU A 119 24.15 20.90 -6.96
CA LEU A 119 25.23 20.23 -6.23
C LEU A 119 26.34 19.73 -7.18
N ALA A 120 25.95 19.20 -8.35
CA ALA A 120 26.90 18.75 -9.37
C ALA A 120 27.81 19.88 -9.90
N LYS A 121 27.31 21.12 -9.93
CA LYS A 121 28.10 22.30 -10.34
C LYS A 121 29.07 22.76 -9.27
N VAL A 122 28.72 22.60 -7.99
CA VAL A 122 29.51 23.07 -6.86
C VAL A 122 30.59 22.07 -6.47
N ASP A 123 30.24 20.80 -6.28
CA ASP A 123 31.17 19.75 -5.84
C ASP A 123 30.80 18.37 -6.43
N GLU A 124 31.66 17.89 -7.33
CA GLU A 124 31.51 16.58 -7.98
C GLU A 124 31.63 15.41 -6.98
N ARG A 125 32.45 15.53 -5.93
CA ARG A 125 32.64 14.45 -4.95
C ARG A 125 31.37 14.23 -4.15
N LEU A 126 30.75 15.31 -3.65
CA LEU A 126 29.48 15.24 -2.91
C LEU A 126 28.33 14.75 -3.80
N PHE A 127 28.28 15.21 -5.06
CA PHE A 127 27.33 14.72 -6.05
C PHE A 127 27.46 13.20 -6.26
N HIS A 128 28.68 12.69 -6.39
CA HIS A 128 28.92 11.26 -6.52
C HIS A 128 28.35 10.49 -5.32
N TRP A 129 28.66 10.91 -4.09
CA TRP A 129 28.16 10.25 -2.88
C TRP A 129 26.63 10.28 -2.74
N ALA A 130 25.99 11.39 -3.12
CA ALA A 130 24.54 11.55 -3.05
C ALA A 130 23.78 10.70 -4.08
N THR A 131 24.41 10.39 -5.22
CA THR A 131 23.80 9.63 -6.32
C THR A 131 24.05 8.12 -6.26
N VAL A 132 24.93 7.65 -5.37
CA VAL A 132 25.19 6.21 -5.18
C VAL A 132 23.89 5.48 -4.81
N PRO A 133 23.42 4.51 -5.61
CA PRO A 133 22.28 3.69 -5.23
C PRO A 133 22.64 2.83 -4.02
N ARG A 134 21.83 2.92 -2.96
CA ARG A 134 21.99 2.08 -1.77
C ARG A 134 20.98 0.93 -1.84
N ASP A 135 21.50 -0.29 -1.94
CA ASP A 135 20.67 -1.50 -1.88
C ASP A 135 20.27 -1.78 -0.42
N PRO A 136 18.99 -1.64 -0.03
CA PRO A 136 18.58 -1.80 1.38
C PRO A 136 18.67 -3.26 1.89
N ARG A 137 18.95 -4.21 0.99
CA ARG A 137 19.07 -5.64 1.30
C ARG A 137 20.50 -6.08 1.52
N ARG A 138 21.48 -5.28 1.10
CA ARG A 138 22.91 -5.62 1.20
C ARG A 138 23.52 -4.80 2.33
N LEU A 139 23.88 -5.48 3.42
CA LEU A 139 24.68 -4.87 4.46
C LEU A 139 26.08 -4.58 3.91
N ILE A 140 26.59 -3.39 4.18
CA ILE A 140 27.94 -3.02 3.77
C ILE A 140 28.92 -3.79 4.68
N GLN A 141 30.03 -4.29 4.13
CA GLN A 141 30.99 -5.15 4.86
C GLN A 141 31.38 -4.63 6.27
N PRO A 142 31.75 -3.35 6.47
CA PRO A 142 32.04 -2.82 7.80
C PRO A 142 30.86 -2.85 8.77
N GLU A 143 29.63 -2.65 8.29
CA GLU A 143 28.42 -2.74 9.13
C GLU A 143 28.14 -4.19 9.53
N ALA A 144 28.35 -5.13 8.59
CA ALA A 144 28.22 -6.56 8.86
C ALA A 144 29.24 -7.03 9.91
N GLU A 145 30.44 -6.46 9.93
CA GLU A 145 31.46 -6.73 10.95
C GLU A 145 31.09 -6.13 12.31
N ALA A 146 30.61 -4.89 12.34
CA ALA A 146 30.11 -4.25 13.57
C ALA A 146 28.97 -5.06 14.23
N LEU A 147 28.08 -5.64 13.41
CA LEU A 147 26.96 -6.47 13.89
C LEU A 147 27.40 -7.82 14.49
N ARG A 148 28.61 -8.32 14.18
CA ARG A 148 29.09 -9.62 14.72
C ARG A 148 29.45 -9.54 16.20
N GLY A 149 29.94 -8.39 16.67
CA GLY A 149 30.36 -8.19 18.06
C GLY A 149 29.21 -7.88 19.03
N ILE A 150 28.10 -7.36 18.51
CA ILE A 150 27.00 -6.84 19.33
C ILE A 150 25.99 -7.95 19.60
N ARG A 151 25.60 -8.14 20.86
CA ARG A 151 24.61 -9.14 21.29
C ARG A 151 23.40 -8.47 21.93
N GLY A 152 22.29 -9.20 22.00
CA GLY A 152 21.11 -8.78 22.75
C GLY A 152 20.27 -7.67 22.09
N SER A 153 19.76 -6.76 22.92
CA SER A 153 18.85 -5.68 22.51
C SER A 153 19.51 -4.63 21.61
N ALA A 154 20.79 -4.34 21.81
CA ALA A 154 21.56 -3.41 20.98
C ALA A 154 21.66 -3.87 19.52
N ARG A 155 21.85 -5.18 19.29
CA ARG A 155 21.87 -5.77 17.95
C ARG A 155 20.53 -5.59 17.23
N LYS A 156 19.41 -5.82 17.94
CA LYS A 156 18.06 -5.64 17.37
C LYS A 156 17.78 -4.18 17.00
N ALA A 157 18.33 -3.22 17.75
CA ALA A 157 18.17 -1.80 17.46
C ALA A 157 18.93 -1.39 16.19
N LEU A 158 20.14 -1.91 15.99
CA LEU A 158 20.93 -1.67 14.78
C LEU A 158 20.31 -2.35 13.55
N GLU A 159 19.88 -3.61 13.68
CA GLU A 159 19.16 -4.33 12.61
C GLU A 159 17.81 -3.64 12.26
N ALA A 160 17.25 -2.81 13.15
CA ALA A 160 16.06 -2.04 12.88
C ALA A 160 16.32 -0.77 12.05
N ARG A 161 17.58 -0.36 11.90
CA ARG A 161 18.03 0.89 11.24
C ARG A 161 18.96 0.60 10.06
N ILE A 162 18.59 -0.36 9.24
CA ILE A 162 19.34 -0.68 8.01
C ILE A 162 19.24 0.51 7.05
N GLU A 163 20.38 0.99 6.55
CA GLU A 163 20.44 2.08 5.58
C GLU A 163 19.62 1.75 4.32
N GLY A 164 18.87 2.74 3.81
CA GLY A 164 18.01 2.58 2.64
C GLY A 164 16.65 1.93 2.90
N LEU A 165 16.40 1.38 4.10
CA LEU A 165 15.06 0.95 4.53
C LEU A 165 14.48 1.94 5.53
N PHE A 166 13.16 2.07 5.57
CA PHE A 166 12.51 2.84 6.63
C PHE A 166 12.82 2.21 8.00
N PRO A 167 13.23 3.02 9.00
CA PRO A 167 13.45 2.53 10.34
C PRO A 167 12.20 1.84 10.88
N ARG A 168 12.36 0.66 11.48
CA ARG A 168 11.23 -0.10 12.03
C ARG A 168 10.54 0.60 13.22
N GLU A 169 11.21 1.57 13.81
CA GLU A 169 10.67 2.42 14.88
C GLU A 169 9.60 3.41 14.37
N LEU A 170 9.56 3.68 13.05
CA LEU A 170 8.58 4.57 12.44
C LEU A 170 7.20 3.91 12.43
N ARG A 171 6.30 4.41 13.28
CA ARG A 171 4.95 3.86 13.48
C ARG A 171 3.96 4.43 12.46
N LEU A 172 2.96 3.61 12.11
CA LEU A 172 1.79 4.09 11.37
C LEU A 172 0.92 4.96 12.29
N PRO A 173 0.29 6.01 11.76
CA PRO A 173 -0.68 6.80 12.51
C PRO A 173 -1.83 5.92 13.03
N THR A 174 -2.22 6.13 14.29
CA THR A 174 -3.37 5.47 14.95
C THR A 174 -4.52 6.46 15.10
N ASP A 175 -5.76 5.96 15.18
CA ASP A 175 -6.96 6.81 15.29
C ASP A 175 -6.95 7.67 16.57
N SER A 176 -6.48 7.11 17.68
CA SER A 176 -6.24 7.83 18.94
C SER A 176 -4.75 7.85 19.28
N PRO A 177 -4.19 8.99 19.76
CA PRO A 177 -2.82 9.04 20.21
C PRO A 177 -2.63 8.19 21.48
N SER A 178 -1.40 7.73 21.74
CA SER A 178 -1.06 7.13 23.03
C SER A 178 -1.06 8.19 24.13
N LEU A 179 -1.30 7.75 25.38
CA LEU A 179 -1.23 8.63 26.56
C LEU A 179 0.12 9.37 26.64
N ASN A 180 1.19 8.63 26.36
CA ASN A 180 2.52 9.19 26.14
C ASN A 180 2.74 9.31 24.63
N GLY A 181 2.16 10.34 24.01
CA GLY A 181 2.15 10.53 22.55
C GLY A 181 3.54 10.79 21.94
N TRP A 182 4.42 11.43 22.70
CA TRP A 182 5.81 11.70 22.33
C TRP A 182 6.74 11.34 23.50
N ASN A 183 7.91 10.79 23.19
CA ASN A 183 8.92 10.48 24.20
C ASN A 183 9.99 11.58 24.24
N GLU A 184 9.88 12.50 25.17
CA GLU A 184 10.84 13.59 25.37
C GLU A 184 12.19 13.09 25.92
N GLU A 185 12.21 11.92 26.56
CA GLU A 185 13.39 11.33 27.19
C GLU A 185 14.16 10.39 26.24
N TRP A 186 13.87 10.42 24.94
CA TRP A 186 14.51 9.52 23.99
C TRP A 186 16.04 9.70 23.99
N LYS A 187 16.76 8.59 24.16
CA LYS A 187 18.23 8.52 24.08
C LYS A 187 18.62 7.53 23.00
N SER A 188 19.68 7.85 22.26
CA SER A 188 20.24 6.88 21.30
C SER A 188 20.66 5.61 22.06
N PRO A 189 20.29 4.41 21.58
CA PRO A 189 20.86 3.17 22.07
C PRO A 189 22.38 3.29 21.97
N GLN A 190 23.08 3.27 23.10
CA GLN A 190 24.54 3.40 23.11
C GLN A 190 25.18 2.22 22.39
N HIS A 191 26.25 2.52 21.63
CA HIS A 191 27.12 1.54 20.98
C HIS A 191 27.95 0.76 22.00
#